data_AF-A0A1E1WW51-F1
#
_entry.id   AF-A0A1E1WW51-F1
#
_cell.length_a   1.000
_cell.length_b   1.000
_cell.length_c   1.000
_cell.angle_alpha   90.00
_cell.angle_beta   90.00
_cell.angle_gamma   90.00
#
_symmetry.space_group_name_H-M   'P 1'
#
loop_
_entity.id
_entity.type
_entity.pdbx_description
1 polymer ?
#
loop_
_entity_poly.entity_id
_entity_poly.type
_entity_poly.pdbx_seq_one_letter_code
_entity_poly.pdbx_strand_id
1 'polypeptide(L)'
;SWTQILGTFATNTNVKGHLLSKIILEAVMLAENAGLCVDYVTCDAAPWNRNMWKIMGIKGNSKEISGKRKHPVDYTRSLHFFSDFLHLVKNIRNRLLQTSFNTPDGIVSMEPIRKAFEFDSNNVTMKAMPRLTRTHLDPNNFEKMRVAYAFQLFSSESLRGLQLFKAQVEPHCGKIDATQKFFRRMQSLIEIMTSRYRAEALKLNSPRVQELEDFLDFMTQWEKHADRKHFLSESTAEGLRVSITSTLELLKYVTSQVGYSYIMTSRLSQDKIECLFGIVRQSSGCNAHPTPQQFLTTVNCLSYYNLAKSVPGANVGSDVLNSLMTVKDQPATSRKQQLIDVL
;
A
#
# COMPACT_ATOMS: atom_id res chain seq x y z
N SER A 1 -17.56 6.77 -5.76
CA SER A 1 -16.53 6.30 -4.81
C SER A 1 -16.71 7.11 -3.55
N TRP A 2 -16.86 6.48 -2.38
CA TRP A 2 -17.09 7.18 -1.12
C TRP A 2 -16.01 6.82 -0.09
N THR A 3 -15.90 7.60 0.97
CA THR A 3 -15.01 7.35 2.11
C THR A 3 -15.68 7.92 3.35
N GLN A 4 -15.64 7.19 4.46
CA GLN A 4 -16.23 7.61 5.72
C GLN A 4 -15.27 7.27 6.86
N ILE A 5 -15.22 8.14 7.86
CA ILE A 5 -14.45 7.94 9.07
C ILE A 5 -15.35 7.19 10.05
N LEU A 6 -14.99 5.96 10.41
CA LEU A 6 -15.77 5.12 11.32
C LEU A 6 -15.37 5.30 12.79
N GLY A 7 -14.14 5.73 13.05
CA GLY A 7 -13.62 5.90 14.41
C GLY A 7 -12.37 6.75 14.43
N THR A 8 -12.19 7.49 15.52
CA THR A 8 -10.98 8.28 15.80
C THR A 8 -10.71 8.23 17.29
N PHE A 9 -9.48 7.90 17.66
CA PHE A 9 -9.07 7.72 19.05
C PHE A 9 -7.87 8.60 19.32
N ALA A 10 -7.95 9.43 20.36
CA ALA A 10 -6.81 10.18 20.87
C ALA A 10 -6.11 9.33 21.94
N THR A 11 -4.81 9.10 21.79
CA THR A 11 -4.02 8.33 22.76
C THR A 11 -2.79 9.11 23.18
N ASN A 12 -2.38 8.95 24.44
CA ASN A 12 -1.16 9.57 24.95
C ASN A 12 0.11 8.85 24.46
N THR A 13 -0.02 7.57 24.09
CA THR A 13 1.08 6.72 23.61
C THR A 13 0.61 5.85 22.45
N ASN A 14 1.54 5.14 21.82
CA ASN A 14 1.23 4.19 20.75
C ASN A 14 0.28 3.10 21.25
N VAL A 15 -0.76 2.80 20.46
CA VAL A 15 -1.73 1.75 20.77
C VAL A 15 -1.02 0.40 20.76
N LYS A 16 -1.14 -0.36 21.86
CA LYS A 16 -0.59 -1.71 21.96
C LYS A 16 -1.28 -2.64 20.95
N GLY A 17 -0.53 -3.55 20.34
CA GLY A 17 -1.05 -4.43 19.28
C GLY A 17 -2.31 -5.22 19.67
N HIS A 18 -2.43 -5.68 20.92
CA HIS A 18 -3.65 -6.37 21.39
C HIS A 18 -4.89 -5.46 21.41
N LEU A 19 -4.75 -4.23 21.90
CA LEU A 19 -5.85 -3.27 21.90
C LEU A 19 -6.22 -2.89 20.46
N LEU A 20 -5.22 -2.69 19.60
CA LEU A 20 -5.44 -2.41 18.19
C LEU A 20 -6.20 -3.54 17.49
N SER A 21 -5.84 -4.80 17.77
CA SER A 21 -6.57 -5.97 17.28
C SER A 21 -8.05 -5.94 17.65
N LYS A 22 -8.37 -5.62 18.92
CA LYS A 22 -9.75 -5.52 19.39
C LYS A 22 -10.51 -4.38 18.70
N ILE A 23 -9.90 -3.19 18.60
CA ILE A 23 -10.49 -2.03 17.92
C ILE A 23 -10.82 -2.34 16.45
N ILE A 24 -9.90 -2.96 15.72
CA ILE A 24 -10.11 -3.27 14.29
C ILE A 24 -11.22 -4.32 14.12
N LEU A 25 -11.26 -5.37 14.94
CA LEU A 25 -12.34 -6.36 14.84
C LEU A 25 -13.69 -5.78 15.20
N GLU A 26 -13.76 -4.96 16.24
CA GLU A 26 -15.00 -4.27 16.62
C GLU A 26 -15.48 -3.36 15.48
N ALA A 27 -14.58 -2.57 14.87
CA ALA A 27 -14.91 -1.74 13.71
C ALA A 27 -15.44 -2.56 12.52
N VAL A 28 -14.80 -3.70 12.21
CA VAL A 28 -15.27 -4.62 11.16
C VAL A 28 -16.66 -5.15 11.49
N MET A 29 -16.89 -5.63 12.71
CA MET A 29 -18.17 -6.19 13.14
C MET A 29 -19.29 -5.14 13.12
N LEU A 30 -19.01 -3.92 13.59
CA LEU A 30 -19.99 -2.83 13.57
C LEU A 30 -20.33 -2.37 12.14
N ALA A 31 -19.34 -2.29 11.26
CA ALA A 31 -19.56 -1.96 9.85
C ALA A 31 -20.41 -3.02 9.14
N GLU A 32 -20.12 -4.30 9.39
CA GLU A 32 -20.88 -5.44 8.85
C GLU A 32 -22.32 -5.49 9.37
N ASN A 33 -22.52 -5.26 10.67
CA ASN A 33 -23.86 -5.14 11.26
C ASN A 33 -24.66 -3.96 10.70
N ALA A 34 -23.99 -2.93 10.16
CA ALA A 34 -24.63 -1.81 9.48
C ALA A 34 -24.94 -2.11 7.99
N GLY A 35 -24.67 -3.32 7.50
CA GLY A 35 -24.94 -3.74 6.13
C GLY A 35 -23.79 -3.48 5.14
N LEU A 36 -22.60 -3.10 5.61
CA LEU A 36 -21.41 -3.01 4.76
C LEU A 36 -20.73 -4.37 4.64
N CYS A 37 -19.94 -4.58 3.58
CA CYS A 37 -19.08 -5.75 3.44
C CYS A 37 -17.61 -5.34 3.54
N VAL A 38 -16.91 -5.78 4.59
CA VAL A 38 -15.52 -5.44 4.88
C VAL A 38 -14.62 -6.63 4.54
N ASP A 39 -14.07 -6.62 3.33
CA ASP A 39 -13.25 -7.74 2.85
C ASP A 39 -11.77 -7.64 3.27
N TYR A 40 -11.30 -6.44 3.64
CA TYR A 40 -9.89 -6.25 3.99
C TYR A 40 -9.58 -5.11 4.96
N VAL A 41 -8.39 -5.19 5.55
CA VAL A 41 -7.75 -4.16 6.39
C VAL A 41 -6.36 -3.83 5.85
N THR A 42 -6.06 -2.54 5.69
CA THR A 42 -4.74 -2.05 5.29
C THR A 42 -4.10 -1.24 6.42
N CYS A 43 -2.82 -1.49 6.69
CA CYS A 43 -2.05 -0.70 7.66
C CYS A 43 -0.60 -0.48 7.21
N ASP A 44 0.08 0.48 7.81
CA ASP A 44 1.52 0.65 7.59
C ASP A 44 2.36 -0.51 8.18
N ALA A 45 3.67 -0.43 8.01
CA ALA A 45 4.62 -1.43 8.49
C ALA A 45 5.15 -1.17 9.92
N ALA A 46 4.46 -0.35 10.73
CA ALA A 46 4.88 -0.01 12.08
C ALA A 46 4.89 -1.24 13.01
N PRO A 47 5.77 -1.28 14.04
CA PRO A 47 5.90 -2.45 14.91
C PRO A 47 4.62 -2.91 15.59
N TRP A 48 3.75 -1.97 16.01
CA TRP A 48 2.47 -2.32 16.64
C TRP A 48 1.46 -2.94 15.65
N ASN A 49 1.50 -2.52 14.37
CA ASN A 49 0.69 -3.10 13.30
C ASN A 49 1.17 -4.51 12.95
N ARG A 50 2.49 -4.75 12.94
CA ARG A 50 3.06 -6.10 12.82
C ARG A 50 2.72 -6.99 14.02
N ASN A 51 2.68 -6.43 15.24
CA ASN A 51 2.23 -7.19 16.40
C ASN A 51 0.72 -7.52 16.32
N MET A 52 -0.12 -6.60 15.83
CA MET A 52 -1.52 -6.88 15.53
C MET A 52 -1.66 -8.03 14.53
N TRP A 53 -0.86 -8.04 13.45
CA TRP A 53 -0.84 -9.13 12.48
C TRP A 53 -0.54 -10.48 13.14
N LYS A 54 0.51 -10.54 13.97
CA LYS A 54 0.86 -11.76 14.71
C LYS A 54 -0.29 -12.28 15.58
N ILE A 55 -0.96 -11.39 16.31
CA ILE A 55 -2.13 -11.73 17.14
C ILE A 55 -3.30 -12.26 16.27
N MET A 56 -3.46 -11.72 15.07
CA MET A 56 -4.50 -12.12 14.12
C MET A 56 -4.16 -13.37 13.30
N GLY A 57 -2.97 -13.97 13.49
CA GLY A 57 -2.51 -15.14 12.72
C GLY A 57 -2.01 -14.79 11.31
N ILE A 58 -1.74 -13.51 11.06
CA ILE A 58 -1.19 -13.01 9.79
C ILE A 58 0.33 -13.04 9.88
N LYS A 59 0.98 -13.65 8.89
CA LYS A 59 2.44 -13.79 8.82
C LYS A 59 2.88 -14.04 7.39
N GLY A 60 4.09 -13.60 7.05
CA GLY A 60 4.67 -13.84 5.72
C GLY A 60 6.16 -14.08 5.78
N ASN A 61 6.59 -15.30 5.46
CA ASN A 61 8.00 -15.65 5.28
C ASN A 61 8.18 -16.59 4.08
N SER A 62 9.42 -16.99 3.79
CA SER A 62 9.77 -17.88 2.67
C SER A 62 9.16 -19.30 2.74
N LYS A 63 8.63 -19.74 3.89
CA LYS A 63 8.04 -21.06 4.09
C LYS A 63 6.52 -21.02 4.16
N GLU A 64 5.97 -19.98 4.77
CA GLU A 64 4.55 -19.88 5.08
C GLU A 64 4.08 -18.44 4.91
N ILE A 65 2.98 -18.27 4.16
CA ILE A 65 2.32 -16.99 3.96
C ILE A 65 0.84 -17.17 4.32
N SER A 66 0.40 -16.42 5.33
CA SER A 66 -0.99 -16.32 5.79
C SER A 66 -1.38 -14.85 5.77
N GLY A 67 -2.07 -14.42 4.71
CA GLY A 67 -2.50 -13.04 4.51
C GLY A 67 -3.93 -12.73 4.93
N LYS A 68 -4.64 -13.72 5.48
CA LYS A 68 -6.06 -13.62 5.82
C LYS A 68 -6.42 -14.42 7.07
N ARG A 69 -7.59 -14.12 7.63
CA ARG A 69 -8.24 -14.91 8.67
C ARG A 69 -9.71 -15.13 8.33
N LYS A 70 -10.37 -16.05 9.01
CA LYS A 70 -11.84 -16.19 8.93
C LYS A 70 -12.51 -14.87 9.30
N HIS A 71 -13.48 -14.44 8.50
CA HIS A 71 -14.17 -13.18 8.73
C HIS A 71 -15.03 -13.27 10.01
N PRO A 72 -15.03 -12.24 10.89
CA PRO A 72 -15.62 -12.34 12.23
C PRO A 72 -17.15 -12.38 12.27
N VAL A 73 -17.82 -11.97 11.18
CA VAL A 73 -19.30 -11.95 11.09
C VAL A 73 -19.84 -13.04 10.15
N ASP A 74 -19.06 -13.42 9.13
CA ASP A 74 -19.47 -14.36 8.08
C ASP A 74 -18.36 -15.37 7.85
N TYR A 75 -18.50 -16.56 8.44
CA TYR A 75 -17.46 -17.59 8.38
C TYR A 75 -17.22 -18.19 6.98
N THR A 76 -18.05 -17.85 5.98
CA THR A 76 -17.83 -18.24 4.59
C THR A 76 -16.83 -17.31 3.88
N ARG A 77 -16.64 -16.09 4.42
CA ARG A 77 -15.69 -15.10 3.91
C ARG A 77 -14.40 -15.08 4.71
N SER A 78 -13.40 -14.43 4.13
CA SER A 78 -12.12 -14.16 4.76
C SER A 78 -11.90 -12.65 4.89
N LEU A 79 -11.31 -12.24 6.00
CA LEU A 79 -10.81 -10.88 6.18
C LEU A 79 -9.33 -10.84 5.78
N HIS A 80 -9.03 -10.15 4.69
CA HIS A 80 -7.67 -10.04 4.14
C HIS A 80 -6.90 -8.89 4.79
N PHE A 81 -5.58 -9.04 4.90
CA PHE A 81 -4.70 -8.02 5.44
C PHE A 81 -3.69 -7.56 4.39
N PHE A 82 -3.44 -6.25 4.39
CA PHE A 82 -2.51 -5.59 3.49
C PHE A 82 -1.60 -4.67 4.28
N SER A 83 -0.32 -4.66 3.89
CA SER A 83 0.59 -3.60 4.29
C SER A 83 0.53 -2.52 3.21
N ASP A 84 0.65 -1.26 3.61
CA ASP A 84 0.63 -0.18 2.61
C ASP A 84 1.77 -0.33 1.59
N PHE A 85 1.39 -0.71 0.37
CA PHE A 85 2.31 -1.03 -0.71
C PHE A 85 3.21 0.16 -1.07
N LEU A 86 2.68 1.38 -1.03
CA LEU A 86 3.46 2.58 -1.34
C LEU A 86 4.64 2.75 -0.37
N HIS A 87 4.38 2.48 0.91
CA HIS A 87 5.38 2.49 1.98
C HIS A 87 6.41 1.36 1.82
N LEU A 88 5.99 0.18 1.36
CA LEU A 88 6.91 -0.92 1.06
C LEU A 88 7.89 -0.53 -0.06
N VAL A 89 7.40 0.04 -1.17
CA VAL A 89 8.25 0.51 -2.28
C VAL A 89 9.25 1.56 -1.79
N LYS A 90 8.79 2.50 -0.96
CA LYS A 90 9.67 3.48 -0.31
C LYS A 90 10.77 2.81 0.51
N ASN A 91 10.43 1.79 1.30
CA ASN A 91 11.39 1.06 2.14
C ASN A 91 12.40 0.27 1.31
N ILE A 92 11.97 -0.37 0.21
CA ILE A 92 12.88 -1.05 -0.74
C ILE A 92 13.88 -0.05 -1.30
N ARG A 93 13.41 1.11 -1.79
CA ARG A 93 14.28 2.20 -2.28
C ARG A 93 15.25 2.66 -1.21
N ASN A 94 14.77 2.96 0.00
CA ASN A 94 15.62 3.45 1.09
C ASN A 94 16.69 2.43 1.49
N ARG A 95 16.37 1.13 1.45
CA ARG A 95 17.34 0.07 1.71
C ARG A 95 18.38 -0.03 0.58
N LEU A 96 17.95 0.05 -0.68
CA LEU A 96 18.84 0.02 -1.85
C LEU A 96 19.80 1.22 -1.88
N LEU A 97 19.38 2.39 -1.39
CA LEU A 97 20.23 3.56 -1.23
C LEU A 97 21.35 3.36 -0.19
N GLN A 98 21.10 2.52 0.82
CA GLN A 98 22.05 2.27 1.92
C GLN A 98 23.00 1.11 1.65
N THR A 99 22.52 0.08 0.95
CA THR A 99 23.28 -1.14 0.69
C THR A 99 22.86 -1.77 -0.64
N SER A 100 23.76 -2.51 -1.25
CA SER A 100 23.42 -3.36 -2.39
C SER A 100 22.54 -4.54 -1.95
N PHE A 101 21.75 -5.04 -2.88
CA PHE A 101 21.07 -6.31 -2.77
C PHE A 101 21.85 -7.42 -3.46
N ASN A 102 21.83 -8.61 -2.88
CA ASN A 102 22.40 -9.81 -3.50
C ASN A 102 21.26 -10.70 -3.97
N THR A 103 20.89 -10.61 -5.24
CA THR A 103 19.76 -11.34 -5.82
C THR A 103 20.24 -12.57 -6.59
N PRO A 104 19.38 -13.56 -6.90
CA PRO A 104 19.77 -14.70 -7.73
C PRO A 104 20.24 -14.31 -9.14
N ASP A 105 19.82 -13.13 -9.62
CA ASP A 105 20.27 -12.56 -10.90
C ASP A 105 21.64 -11.84 -10.80
N GLY A 106 22.18 -11.66 -9.59
CA GLY A 106 23.42 -10.94 -9.30
C GLY A 106 23.22 -9.75 -8.35
N ILE A 107 24.29 -8.96 -8.20
CA ILE A 107 24.32 -7.80 -7.30
C ILE A 107 23.53 -6.64 -7.92
N VAL A 108 22.60 -6.06 -7.14
CA VAL A 108 21.85 -4.87 -7.49
C VAL A 108 22.31 -3.72 -6.60
N SER A 109 22.75 -2.63 -7.21
CA SER A 109 23.20 -1.44 -6.47
C SER A 109 22.71 -0.17 -7.15
N MET A 110 22.87 0.97 -6.47
CA MET A 110 22.53 2.28 -7.03
C MET A 110 23.60 2.83 -7.98
N GLU A 111 24.81 2.26 -8.00
CA GLU A 111 25.93 2.77 -8.81
C GLU A 111 25.62 2.85 -10.31
N PRO A 112 25.04 1.80 -10.95
CA PRO A 112 24.65 1.87 -12.36
C PRO A 112 23.71 3.03 -12.68
N ILE A 113 22.72 3.29 -11.80
CA ILE A 113 21.77 4.39 -11.97
C ILE A 113 22.45 5.74 -11.74
N ARG A 114 23.32 5.86 -10.74
CA ARG A 114 24.09 7.09 -10.50
C ARG A 114 24.94 7.46 -11.71
N LYS A 115 25.63 6.48 -12.30
CA LYS A 115 26.46 6.68 -13.49
C LYS A 115 25.63 7.00 -14.72
N ALA A 116 24.53 6.28 -14.96
CA ALA A 116 23.62 6.61 -16.04
C ALA A 116 23.09 8.05 -15.91
N PHE A 117 22.73 8.48 -14.69
CA PHE A 117 22.25 9.84 -14.43
C PHE A 117 23.31 10.91 -14.66
N GLU A 118 24.57 10.63 -14.33
CA GLU A 118 25.70 11.51 -14.63
C GLU A 118 25.86 11.73 -16.14
N PHE A 119 25.84 10.65 -16.94
CA PHE A 119 25.90 10.76 -18.40
C PHE A 119 24.69 11.48 -18.99
N ASP A 120 23.49 11.20 -18.49
CA ASP A 120 22.26 11.86 -18.96
C ASP A 120 22.23 13.36 -18.61
N SER A 121 22.80 13.73 -17.46
CA SER A 121 22.86 15.12 -17.00
C SER A 121 23.73 15.99 -17.89
N ASN A 122 24.73 15.41 -18.56
CA ASN A 122 25.59 16.09 -19.53
C ASN A 122 24.88 16.32 -20.88
N ASN A 123 23.73 15.71 -21.12
CA ASN A 123 22.95 15.89 -22.33
C ASN A 123 21.97 17.08 -22.18
N VAL A 124 22.01 18.01 -23.13
CA VAL A 124 21.31 19.31 -23.04
C VAL A 124 19.95 19.29 -23.77
N THR A 125 19.76 18.43 -24.77
CA THR A 125 18.59 18.50 -25.68
C THR A 125 17.59 17.35 -25.51
N MET A 126 18.01 16.13 -25.15
CA MET A 126 17.12 14.99 -24.95
C MET A 126 17.59 14.08 -23.81
N LYS A 127 17.08 14.33 -22.61
CA LYS A 127 17.35 13.51 -21.42
C LYS A 127 16.51 12.23 -21.43
N ALA A 128 17.14 11.10 -21.19
CA ALA A 128 16.49 9.81 -21.00
C ALA A 128 15.77 9.71 -19.65
N MET A 129 16.22 10.47 -18.64
CA MET A 129 15.71 10.48 -17.28
C MET A 129 15.32 11.89 -16.81
N PRO A 130 14.41 12.59 -17.52
CA PRO A 130 14.12 14.00 -17.28
C PRO A 130 13.50 14.31 -15.91
N ARG A 131 12.83 13.34 -15.26
CA ARG A 131 12.26 13.53 -13.91
C ARG A 131 13.19 13.10 -12.78
N LEU A 132 14.25 12.35 -13.08
CA LEU A 132 15.23 12.01 -12.05
C LEU A 132 16.07 13.26 -11.75
N THR A 133 16.39 13.39 -10.47
CA THR A 133 17.19 14.49 -9.94
C THR A 133 18.09 13.94 -8.85
N ARG A 134 19.03 14.76 -8.34
CA ARG A 134 19.90 14.34 -7.24
C ARG A 134 19.13 13.89 -5.99
N THR A 135 17.95 14.45 -5.74
CA THR A 135 17.09 14.06 -4.60
C THR A 135 16.54 12.64 -4.69
N HIS A 136 16.58 12.01 -5.87
CA HIS A 136 16.21 10.61 -6.04
C HIS A 136 17.33 9.66 -5.61
N LEU A 137 18.57 10.06 -5.87
CA LEU A 137 19.77 9.23 -5.73
C LEU A 137 20.47 9.42 -4.39
N ASP A 138 20.41 10.64 -3.86
CA ASP A 138 21.05 11.04 -2.61
C ASP A 138 20.10 11.92 -1.78
N PRO A 139 18.93 11.38 -1.37
CA PRO A 139 17.93 12.12 -0.61
C PRO A 139 18.39 12.41 0.83
N ASN A 140 18.00 13.59 1.32
CA ASN A 140 18.02 13.88 2.75
C ASN A 140 16.92 13.11 3.53
N ASN A 141 16.88 13.25 4.86
CA ASN A 141 15.93 12.50 5.69
C ASN A 141 14.46 12.82 5.41
N PHE A 142 14.12 14.05 5.03
CA PHE A 142 12.76 14.43 4.64
C PHE A 142 12.41 13.88 3.25
N GLU A 143 13.35 13.92 2.32
CA GLU A 143 13.17 13.41 0.94
C GLU A 143 13.04 11.89 0.89
N LYS A 144 13.69 11.15 1.81
CA LYS A 144 13.50 9.70 2.00
C LYS A 144 12.06 9.33 2.34
N MET A 145 11.29 10.26 2.90
CA MET A 145 9.88 10.03 3.22
C MET A 145 8.96 10.22 2.02
N ARG A 146 9.39 10.93 0.96
CA ARG A 146 8.58 11.16 -0.24
C ARG A 146 8.47 9.87 -1.05
N VAL A 147 7.29 9.27 -1.04
CA VAL A 147 6.95 8.06 -1.80
C VAL A 147 7.14 8.28 -3.30
N ALA A 148 6.73 9.44 -3.83
CA ALA A 148 6.81 9.77 -5.25
C ALA A 148 8.22 9.56 -5.85
N TYR A 149 9.28 9.89 -5.09
CA TYR A 149 10.66 9.69 -5.54
C TYR A 149 11.03 8.21 -5.69
N ALA A 150 10.48 7.33 -4.85
CA ALA A 150 10.70 5.89 -5.00
C ALA A 150 10.02 5.35 -6.27
N PHE A 151 8.83 5.86 -6.58
CA PHE A 151 8.08 5.48 -7.78
C PHE A 151 8.76 5.98 -9.05
N GLN A 152 9.25 7.22 -9.03
CA GLN A 152 10.03 7.80 -10.13
C GLN A 152 11.34 7.05 -10.34
N LEU A 153 12.01 6.64 -9.26
CA LEU A 153 13.24 5.84 -9.33
C LEU A 153 13.00 4.46 -9.98
N PHE A 154 11.91 3.76 -9.66
CA PHE A 154 11.59 2.46 -10.27
C PHE A 154 10.75 2.57 -11.55
N SER A 155 10.73 3.75 -12.19
CA SER A 155 9.96 3.98 -13.42
C SER A 155 10.70 3.57 -14.69
N SER A 156 9.99 3.64 -15.82
CA SER A 156 10.55 3.43 -17.16
C SER A 156 11.69 4.38 -17.52
N GLU A 157 11.82 5.54 -16.85
CA GLU A 157 12.93 6.48 -17.08
C GLU A 157 14.26 5.89 -16.67
N SER A 158 14.35 5.36 -15.46
CA SER A 158 15.56 4.71 -14.95
C SER A 158 16.00 3.56 -15.85
N LEU A 159 15.05 2.76 -16.33
CA LEU A 159 15.33 1.66 -17.25
C LEU A 159 15.81 2.15 -18.62
N ARG A 160 15.19 3.20 -19.17
CA ARG A 160 15.64 3.83 -20.42
C ARG A 160 17.04 4.41 -20.27
N GLY A 161 17.34 5.08 -19.16
CA GLY A 161 18.67 5.59 -18.86
C GLY A 161 19.71 4.47 -18.78
N LEU A 162 19.44 3.41 -18.02
CA LEU A 162 20.34 2.24 -17.95
C LEU A 162 20.55 1.60 -19.32
N GLN A 163 19.51 1.54 -20.16
CA GLN A 163 19.61 0.94 -21.49
C GLN A 163 20.41 1.83 -22.46
N LEU A 164 20.15 3.14 -22.46
CA LEU A 164 20.79 4.09 -23.37
C LEU A 164 22.28 4.24 -23.06
N PHE A 165 22.63 4.31 -21.78
CA PHE A 165 24.01 4.51 -21.33
C PHE A 165 24.74 3.22 -20.95
N LYS A 166 24.22 2.04 -21.34
CA LYS A 166 24.77 0.73 -20.95
C LYS A 166 26.26 0.62 -21.26
N ALA A 167 26.65 0.96 -22.49
CA ALA A 167 28.05 0.86 -22.95
C ALA A 167 29.01 1.80 -22.18
N GLN A 168 28.52 2.94 -21.69
CA GLN A 168 29.30 3.89 -20.90
C GLN A 168 29.34 3.52 -19.42
N VAL A 169 28.29 2.89 -18.90
CA VAL A 169 28.15 2.51 -17.49
C VAL A 169 28.91 1.22 -17.17
N GLU A 170 28.84 0.20 -18.03
CA GLU A 170 29.45 -1.13 -17.76
C GLU A 170 30.97 -1.10 -17.51
N PRO A 171 31.79 -0.26 -18.17
CA PRO A 171 33.21 -0.11 -17.83
C PRO A 171 33.46 0.35 -16.39
N HIS A 172 32.51 1.03 -15.76
CA HIS A 172 32.63 1.57 -14.41
C HIS A 172 32.00 0.66 -13.35
N CYS A 173 30.94 -0.05 -13.70
CA CYS A 173 30.11 -0.81 -12.75
C CYS A 173 30.13 -2.33 -12.97
N GLY A 174 30.78 -2.82 -14.03
CA GLY A 174 30.60 -4.19 -14.51
C GLY A 174 29.23 -4.40 -15.17
N LYS A 175 28.86 -5.66 -15.38
CA LYS A 175 27.57 -6.03 -15.99
C LYS A 175 26.39 -5.51 -15.16
N ILE A 176 25.48 -4.79 -15.79
CA ILE A 176 24.33 -4.15 -15.11
C ILE A 176 23.02 -4.93 -15.25
N ASP A 177 23.04 -6.11 -15.87
CA ASP A 177 21.84 -6.89 -16.19
C ASP A 177 21.00 -7.22 -14.95
N ALA A 178 21.65 -7.54 -13.82
CA ALA A 178 20.96 -7.79 -12.54
C ALA A 178 20.13 -6.57 -12.09
N THR A 179 20.72 -5.37 -12.18
CA THR A 179 20.06 -4.12 -11.81
C THR A 179 18.92 -3.79 -12.78
N GLN A 180 19.12 -3.96 -14.09
CA GLN A 180 18.06 -3.76 -15.09
C GLN A 180 16.87 -4.71 -14.85
N LYS A 181 17.14 -6.00 -14.61
CA LYS A 181 16.10 -7.00 -14.32
C LYS A 181 15.35 -6.66 -13.03
N PHE A 182 16.05 -6.26 -11.97
CA PHE A 182 15.41 -5.87 -10.70
C PHE A 182 14.51 -4.64 -10.86
N PHE A 183 14.99 -3.58 -11.52
CA PHE A 183 14.21 -2.37 -11.76
C PHE A 183 12.98 -2.67 -12.62
N ARG A 184 13.08 -3.57 -13.61
CA ARG A 184 11.95 -4.02 -14.42
C ARG A 184 10.90 -4.76 -13.59
N ARG A 185 11.32 -5.67 -12.71
CA ARG A 185 10.41 -6.35 -11.76
C ARG A 185 9.71 -5.36 -10.84
N MET A 186 10.44 -4.38 -10.31
CA MET A 186 9.86 -3.34 -9.46
C MET A 186 8.88 -2.44 -10.22
N GLN A 187 9.19 -2.08 -11.47
CA GLN A 187 8.29 -1.30 -12.31
C GLN A 187 6.97 -2.04 -12.54
N SER A 188 7.02 -3.29 -13.01
CA SER A 188 5.83 -4.12 -13.25
C SER A 188 5.02 -4.30 -11.96
N LEU A 189 5.68 -4.63 -10.84
CA LEU A 189 5.01 -4.76 -9.55
C LEU A 189 4.28 -3.47 -9.14
N ILE A 190 4.92 -2.30 -9.32
CA ILE A 190 4.32 -1.00 -9.03
C ILE A 190 3.09 -0.74 -9.90
N GLU A 191 3.19 -0.95 -11.21
CA GLU A 191 2.09 -0.76 -12.15
C GLU A 191 0.89 -1.66 -11.80
N ILE A 192 1.14 -2.92 -11.45
CA ILE A 192 0.11 -3.87 -11.07
C ILE A 192 -0.53 -3.49 -9.73
N MET A 193 0.27 -3.19 -8.70
CA MET A 193 -0.20 -2.94 -7.33
C MET A 193 -0.73 -1.52 -7.10
N THR A 194 -0.67 -0.65 -8.12
CA THR A 194 -1.21 0.72 -8.05
C THR A 194 -2.17 1.07 -9.18
N SER A 195 -2.77 0.08 -9.82
CA SER A 195 -3.77 0.27 -10.89
C SER A 195 -4.97 1.10 -10.42
N ARG A 196 -5.25 2.21 -11.12
CA ARG A 196 -6.26 3.20 -10.70
C ARG A 196 -7.56 3.16 -11.50
N TYR A 197 -7.51 2.64 -12.72
CA TYR A 197 -8.62 2.67 -13.66
C TYR A 197 -8.80 1.32 -14.36
N ARG A 198 -9.99 1.13 -14.95
CA ARG A 198 -10.45 -0.17 -15.46
C ARG A 198 -9.52 -0.83 -16.48
N ALA A 199 -8.85 -0.06 -17.33
CA ALA A 199 -7.96 -0.62 -18.35
C ALA A 199 -6.66 -1.19 -17.75
N GLU A 200 -6.21 -0.65 -16.61
CA GLU A 200 -5.05 -1.16 -15.86
C GLU A 200 -5.43 -2.12 -14.74
N ALA A 201 -6.72 -2.32 -14.46
CA ALA A 201 -7.16 -3.12 -13.33
C ALA A 201 -6.68 -4.58 -13.45
N LEU A 202 -6.39 -5.19 -12.29
CA LEU A 202 -5.95 -6.58 -12.22
C LEU A 202 -7.13 -7.51 -12.48
N LYS A 203 -6.97 -8.41 -13.45
CA LYS A 203 -7.98 -9.40 -13.87
C LYS A 203 -7.44 -10.81 -13.66
N LEU A 204 -8.32 -11.75 -13.30
CA LEU A 204 -7.95 -13.11 -12.93
C LEU A 204 -7.12 -13.85 -14.01
N ASN A 205 -7.47 -13.67 -15.30
CA ASN A 205 -6.80 -14.34 -16.41
C ASN A 205 -5.79 -13.44 -17.15
N SER A 206 -5.26 -12.41 -16.48
CA SER A 206 -4.27 -11.51 -17.08
C SER A 206 -2.84 -11.98 -16.82
N PRO A 207 -1.88 -11.72 -17.73
CA PRO A 207 -0.46 -12.00 -17.49
C PRO A 207 0.09 -11.35 -16.21
N ARG A 208 -0.53 -10.26 -15.76
CA ARG A 208 -0.20 -9.55 -14.52
C ARG A 208 -0.37 -10.43 -13.27
N VAL A 209 -1.26 -11.41 -13.28
CA VAL A 209 -1.37 -12.38 -12.17
C VAL A 209 -0.12 -13.25 -12.09
N GLN A 210 0.34 -13.76 -13.23
CA GLN A 210 1.58 -14.53 -13.30
C GLN A 210 2.79 -13.68 -12.87
N GLU A 211 2.86 -12.40 -13.28
CA GLU A 211 3.94 -11.51 -12.86
C GLU A 211 4.01 -11.31 -11.33
N LEU A 212 2.87 -11.31 -10.64
CA LEU A 212 2.83 -11.27 -9.17
C LEU A 212 3.30 -12.59 -8.53
N GLU A 213 2.90 -13.73 -9.10
CA GLU A 213 3.33 -15.06 -8.65
C GLU A 213 4.84 -15.23 -8.87
N ASP A 214 5.36 -14.87 -10.04
CA ASP A 214 6.79 -14.87 -10.36
C ASP A 214 7.58 -13.93 -9.43
N PHE A 215 7.00 -12.79 -9.04
CA PHE A 215 7.63 -11.90 -8.07
C PHE A 215 7.72 -12.53 -6.67
N LEU A 216 6.69 -13.24 -6.22
CA LEU A 216 6.70 -13.98 -4.95
C LEU A 216 7.78 -15.08 -4.96
N ASP A 217 7.90 -15.81 -6.06
CA ASP A 217 8.93 -16.83 -6.25
C ASP A 217 10.34 -16.21 -6.27
N PHE A 218 10.51 -15.10 -6.98
CA PHE A 218 11.74 -14.32 -6.96
C PHE A 218 12.11 -13.90 -5.54
N MET A 219 11.15 -13.42 -4.73
CA MET A 219 11.45 -13.06 -3.34
C MET A 219 11.89 -14.27 -2.51
N THR A 220 11.28 -15.44 -2.72
CA THR A 220 11.68 -16.69 -2.04
C THR A 220 13.09 -17.12 -2.41
N GLN A 221 13.45 -17.02 -3.69
CA GLN A 221 14.81 -17.31 -4.15
C GLN A 221 15.81 -16.27 -3.65
N TRP A 222 15.43 -15.00 -3.66
CA TRP A 222 16.26 -13.90 -3.18
C TRP A 222 16.56 -14.02 -1.68
N GLU A 223 15.56 -14.32 -0.85
CA GLU A 223 15.75 -14.51 0.60
C GLU A 223 16.68 -15.70 0.91
N LYS A 224 16.64 -16.77 0.09
CA LYS A 224 17.54 -17.93 0.22
C LYS A 224 18.97 -17.63 -0.22
N HIS A 225 19.14 -16.78 -1.23
CA HIS A 225 20.43 -16.46 -1.83
C HIS A 225 21.18 -15.36 -1.06
N ALA A 226 20.45 -14.39 -0.50
CA ALA A 226 21.03 -13.21 0.13
C ALA A 226 21.40 -13.44 1.59
N ASP A 227 22.52 -12.84 2.01
CA ASP A 227 22.76 -12.60 3.42
C ASP A 227 21.75 -11.58 3.99
N ARG A 228 21.50 -11.64 5.30
CA ARG A 228 20.58 -10.71 6.00
C ARG A 228 20.85 -9.23 5.71
N LYS A 229 22.11 -8.84 5.47
CA LYS A 229 22.50 -7.46 5.15
C LYS A 229 22.07 -7.04 3.74
N HIS A 230 22.09 -7.97 2.79
CA HIS A 230 21.85 -7.74 1.37
C HIS A 230 20.44 -8.17 0.91
N PHE A 231 19.54 -8.33 1.86
CA PHE A 231 18.11 -8.54 1.67
C PHE A 231 17.28 -7.36 2.21
N LEU A 232 15.97 -7.42 1.98
CA LEU A 232 15.00 -6.52 2.58
C LEU A 232 14.92 -6.71 4.10
N SER A 233 14.46 -5.68 4.81
CA SER A 233 14.10 -5.84 6.23
C SER A 233 12.95 -6.85 6.35
N GLU A 234 12.92 -7.63 7.43
CA GLU A 234 11.87 -8.62 7.72
C GLU A 234 10.45 -8.03 7.57
N SER A 235 10.17 -6.87 8.19
CA SER A 235 8.88 -6.19 8.08
C SER A 235 8.50 -5.80 6.64
N THR A 236 9.46 -5.44 5.79
CA THR A 236 9.19 -5.10 4.38
C THR A 236 8.94 -6.36 3.55
N ALA A 237 9.75 -7.40 3.75
CA ALA A 237 9.58 -8.68 3.06
C ALA A 237 8.24 -9.35 3.42
N GLU A 238 7.90 -9.40 4.72
CA GLU A 238 6.62 -9.89 5.21
C GLU A 238 5.45 -9.10 4.61
N GLY A 239 5.55 -7.76 4.64
CA GLY A 239 4.53 -6.88 4.08
C GLY A 239 4.28 -7.13 2.58
N LEU A 240 5.34 -7.35 1.80
CA LEU A 240 5.22 -7.66 0.37
C LEU A 240 4.56 -9.01 0.15
N ARG A 241 5.03 -10.07 0.85
CA ARG A 241 4.47 -11.43 0.73
C ARG A 241 2.98 -11.43 1.03
N VAL A 242 2.60 -10.88 2.19
CA VAL A 242 1.20 -10.82 2.61
C VAL A 242 0.36 -10.01 1.64
N SER A 243 0.80 -8.81 1.25
CA SER A 243 -0.03 -7.93 0.40
C SER A 243 -0.23 -8.50 -1.01
N ILE A 244 0.80 -9.11 -1.60
CA ILE A 244 0.69 -9.71 -2.94
C ILE A 244 -0.19 -10.96 -2.88
N THR A 245 0.03 -11.86 -1.91
CA THR A 245 -0.81 -13.05 -1.73
C THR A 245 -2.26 -12.67 -1.44
N SER A 246 -2.51 -11.73 -0.53
CA SER A 246 -3.86 -11.22 -0.25
C SER A 246 -4.52 -10.60 -1.49
N THR A 247 -3.75 -9.93 -2.36
CA THR A 247 -4.27 -9.36 -3.61
C THR A 247 -4.76 -10.45 -4.55
N LEU A 248 -3.97 -11.50 -4.74
CA LEU A 248 -4.30 -12.64 -5.59
C LEU A 248 -5.51 -13.42 -5.07
N GLU A 249 -5.58 -13.65 -3.77
CA GLU A 249 -6.70 -14.34 -3.15
C GLU A 249 -7.99 -13.51 -3.15
N LEU A 250 -7.89 -12.21 -2.86
CA LEU A 250 -9.02 -11.30 -2.92
C LEU A 250 -9.56 -11.20 -4.35
N LEU A 251 -8.68 -11.13 -5.37
CA LEU A 251 -9.07 -11.17 -6.78
C LEU A 251 -9.87 -12.42 -7.12
N LYS A 252 -9.41 -13.60 -6.65
CA LYS A 252 -10.14 -14.87 -6.85
C LYS A 252 -11.51 -14.82 -6.18
N TYR A 253 -11.60 -14.33 -4.95
CA TYR A 253 -12.86 -14.20 -4.22
C TYR A 253 -13.85 -13.28 -4.94
N VAL A 254 -13.44 -12.03 -5.25
CA VAL A 254 -14.36 -11.06 -5.87
C VAL A 254 -14.81 -11.48 -7.26
N THR A 255 -13.97 -12.23 -7.98
CA THR A 255 -14.30 -12.71 -9.33
C THR A 255 -15.21 -13.93 -9.32
N SER A 256 -14.92 -14.91 -8.45
CA SER A 256 -15.66 -16.17 -8.42
C SER A 256 -16.94 -16.14 -7.59
N GLN A 257 -16.94 -15.41 -6.47
CA GLN A 257 -18.05 -15.41 -5.51
C GLN A 257 -18.92 -14.16 -5.59
N VAL A 258 -18.32 -12.99 -5.84
CA VAL A 258 -19.04 -11.71 -5.82
C VAL A 258 -19.48 -11.26 -7.23
N GLY A 259 -18.82 -11.75 -8.27
CA GLY A 259 -19.15 -11.46 -9.68
C GLY A 259 -18.48 -10.20 -10.26
N TYR A 260 -17.45 -9.66 -9.61
CA TYR A 260 -16.65 -8.56 -10.16
C TYR A 260 -15.65 -9.05 -11.20
N SER A 261 -15.44 -8.32 -12.29
CA SER A 261 -14.50 -8.76 -13.34
C SER A 261 -13.03 -8.43 -13.06
N TYR A 262 -12.74 -7.56 -12.10
CA TYR A 262 -11.39 -7.04 -11.82
C TYR A 262 -11.31 -6.35 -10.46
N ILE A 263 -10.07 -6.06 -10.01
CA ILE A 263 -9.80 -5.17 -8.87
C ILE A 263 -8.91 -3.98 -9.27
N MET A 264 -9.22 -2.80 -8.74
CA MET A 264 -8.33 -1.63 -8.80
C MET A 264 -7.43 -1.63 -7.56
N THR A 265 -6.22 -2.16 -7.72
CA THR A 265 -5.27 -2.40 -6.60
C THR A 265 -4.87 -1.12 -5.87
N SER A 266 -4.94 0.06 -6.50
CA SER A 266 -4.71 1.34 -5.81
C SER A 266 -5.66 1.56 -4.62
N ARG A 267 -6.82 0.90 -4.60
CA ARG A 267 -7.81 0.99 -3.52
C ARG A 267 -7.44 0.15 -2.29
N LEU A 268 -6.47 -0.76 -2.41
CA LEU A 268 -5.97 -1.58 -1.31
C LEU A 268 -4.92 -0.85 -0.44
N SER A 269 -4.56 0.38 -0.82
CA SER A 269 -3.59 1.21 -0.10
C SER A 269 -4.26 2.09 0.96
N GLN A 270 -3.46 2.64 1.88
CA GLN A 270 -3.93 3.61 2.87
C GLN A 270 -3.92 5.06 2.36
N ASP A 271 -3.71 5.31 1.06
CA ASP A 271 -3.66 6.67 0.48
C ASP A 271 -4.81 7.58 0.91
N LYS A 272 -6.00 7.01 1.08
CA LYS A 272 -7.19 7.75 1.53
C LYS A 272 -7.03 8.32 2.94
N ILE A 273 -6.36 7.61 3.85
CA ILE A 273 -6.09 8.11 5.20
C ILE A 273 -5.00 9.19 5.19
N GLU A 274 -4.00 9.07 4.31
CA GLU A 274 -2.96 10.09 4.18
C GLU A 274 -3.50 11.38 3.56
N CYS A 275 -4.41 11.26 2.59
CA CYS A 275 -5.17 12.37 2.05
C CYS A 275 -6.00 13.07 3.15
N LEU A 276 -6.67 12.30 4.02
CA LEU A 276 -7.39 12.85 5.18
C LEU A 276 -6.44 13.63 6.10
N PHE A 277 -5.27 13.09 6.42
CA PHE A 277 -4.27 13.82 7.23
C PHE A 277 -3.79 15.10 6.54
N GLY A 278 -3.64 15.09 5.22
CA GLY A 278 -3.33 16.28 4.43
C GLY A 278 -4.41 17.35 4.55
N ILE A 279 -5.69 16.98 4.40
CA ILE A 279 -6.83 17.88 4.58
C ILE A 279 -6.80 18.47 5.99
N VAL A 280 -6.68 17.64 7.04
CA VAL A 280 -6.70 18.13 8.43
C VAL A 280 -5.57 19.12 8.72
N ARG A 281 -4.36 18.90 8.17
CA ARG A 281 -3.24 19.85 8.30
C ARG A 281 -3.49 21.17 7.56
N GLN A 282 -4.25 21.14 6.46
CA GLN A 282 -4.58 22.34 5.68
C GLN A 282 -5.78 23.10 6.26
N SER A 283 -6.69 22.43 6.96
CA SER A 283 -7.90 23.04 7.54
C SER A 283 -7.60 24.11 8.59
N SER A 284 -6.39 24.13 9.15
CA SER A 284 -5.96 25.14 10.14
C SER A 284 -5.11 26.27 9.53
N GLY A 285 -5.23 26.51 8.22
CA GLY A 285 -4.50 27.57 7.51
C GLY A 285 -2.99 27.38 7.58
N CYS A 286 -2.27 28.34 8.19
CA CYS A 286 -0.81 28.25 8.36
C CYS A 286 -0.37 27.25 9.43
N ASN A 287 -1.28 26.73 10.27
CA ASN A 287 -0.94 25.74 11.28
C ASN A 287 -0.92 24.31 10.71
N ALA A 288 0.25 23.87 10.22
CA ALA A 288 0.45 22.52 9.71
C ALA A 288 0.51 21.41 10.80
N HIS A 289 0.43 21.79 12.08
CA HIS A 289 0.50 20.91 13.24
C HIS A 289 -0.71 21.13 14.17
N PRO A 290 -1.90 20.63 13.81
CA PRO A 290 -3.10 20.81 14.63
C PRO A 290 -2.97 20.11 15.98
N THR A 291 -3.53 20.73 17.03
CA THR A 291 -3.68 20.09 18.34
C THR A 291 -4.68 18.92 18.25
N PRO A 292 -4.68 17.96 19.20
CA PRO A 292 -5.69 16.90 19.23
C PRO A 292 -7.13 17.42 19.18
N GLN A 293 -7.40 18.55 19.85
CA GLN A 293 -8.72 19.20 19.81
C GLN A 293 -9.06 19.75 18.42
N GLN A 294 -8.10 20.41 17.75
CA GLN A 294 -8.28 20.90 16.38
C GLN A 294 -8.47 19.74 15.39
N PHE A 295 -7.73 18.65 15.57
CA PHE A 295 -7.87 17.43 14.77
C PHE A 295 -9.27 16.84 14.91
N LEU A 296 -9.74 16.62 16.15
CA LEU A 296 -11.08 16.08 16.42
C LEU A 296 -12.18 17.00 15.90
N THR A 297 -12.05 18.31 16.06
CA THR A 297 -13.00 19.29 15.52
C THR A 297 -13.09 19.18 14.00
N THR A 298 -11.95 19.14 13.32
CA THR A 298 -11.90 19.03 11.86
C THR A 298 -12.48 17.71 11.39
N VAL A 299 -12.12 16.59 12.03
CA VAL A 299 -12.66 15.26 11.71
C VAL A 299 -14.16 15.22 11.91
N ASN A 300 -14.69 15.77 13.01
CA ASN A 300 -16.12 15.86 13.25
C ASN A 300 -16.82 16.64 12.14
N CYS A 301 -16.30 17.82 11.76
CA CYS A 301 -16.83 18.57 10.63
C CYS A 301 -16.85 17.73 9.34
N LEU A 302 -15.72 17.10 8.98
CA LEU A 302 -15.62 16.28 7.76
C LEU A 302 -16.58 15.09 7.77
N SER A 303 -16.81 14.47 8.93
CA SER A 303 -17.79 13.38 9.08
C SER A 303 -19.23 13.84 8.82
N TYR A 304 -19.59 15.06 9.25
CA TYR A 304 -20.93 15.63 9.00
C TYR A 304 -21.08 16.18 7.58
N TYR A 305 -20.07 16.85 7.03
CA TYR A 305 -20.13 17.42 5.68
C TYR A 305 -20.39 16.36 4.60
N ASN A 306 -19.79 15.17 4.75
CA ASN A 306 -20.03 14.05 3.84
C ASN A 306 -21.47 13.49 3.93
N LEU A 307 -22.23 13.87 4.96
CA LEU A 307 -23.61 13.46 5.21
C LEU A 307 -24.62 14.61 5.03
N ALA A 308 -24.17 15.81 4.67
CA ALA A 308 -25.08 16.94 4.47
C ALA A 308 -25.83 16.76 3.14
N LYS A 309 -27.17 16.82 3.19
CA LYS A 309 -28.00 16.90 1.97
C LYS A 309 -28.03 18.34 1.47
N SER A 310 -28.09 18.51 0.15
CA SER A 310 -28.48 19.79 -0.45
C SER A 310 -29.85 20.22 0.09
N VAL A 311 -30.01 21.51 0.38
CA VAL A 311 -31.29 22.10 0.79
C VAL A 311 -32.32 21.89 -0.33
N PRO A 312 -33.61 21.62 -0.02
CA PRO A 312 -34.66 21.54 -1.04
C PRO A 312 -34.67 22.80 -1.92
N GLY A 313 -34.54 22.62 -3.25
CA GLY A 313 -34.45 23.73 -4.22
C GLY A 313 -33.04 24.21 -4.56
N ALA A 314 -31.99 23.63 -3.97
CA ALA A 314 -30.60 23.93 -4.35
C ALA A 314 -30.20 23.23 -5.66
N ASN A 315 -29.42 23.92 -6.50
CA ASN A 315 -28.96 23.42 -7.81
C ASN A 315 -27.79 22.41 -7.73
N VAL A 316 -27.64 21.67 -6.63
CA VAL A 316 -26.49 20.77 -6.37
C VAL A 316 -26.97 19.35 -6.15
N GLY A 317 -26.42 18.39 -6.92
CA GLY A 317 -26.84 16.99 -6.98
C GLY A 317 -26.80 16.24 -5.64
N SER A 318 -27.82 15.39 -5.40
CA SER A 318 -28.06 14.67 -4.15
C SER A 318 -27.39 13.29 -4.09
N ASP A 319 -26.09 13.21 -4.40
CA ASP A 319 -25.55 11.94 -4.91
C ASP A 319 -24.97 10.97 -3.87
N VAL A 320 -24.49 11.44 -2.70
CA VAL A 320 -23.75 10.56 -1.78
C VAL A 320 -24.67 9.82 -0.80
N LEU A 321 -25.73 10.47 -0.30
CA LEU A 321 -26.54 9.93 0.80
C LEU A 321 -27.58 8.90 0.35
N ASN A 322 -28.09 9.05 -0.88
CA ASN A 322 -29.13 8.14 -1.39
C ASN A 322 -28.60 6.71 -1.55
N SER A 323 -27.32 6.51 -1.84
CA SER A 323 -26.70 5.18 -1.92
C SER A 323 -26.48 4.51 -0.56
N LEU A 324 -26.33 5.29 0.52
CA LEU A 324 -26.14 4.78 1.89
C LEU A 324 -27.47 4.53 2.62
N MET A 325 -28.52 5.27 2.28
CA MET A 325 -29.85 5.17 2.90
C MET A 325 -30.76 4.09 2.28
N THR A 326 -30.37 3.47 1.16
CA THR A 326 -31.16 2.41 0.50
C THR A 326 -31.00 1.02 1.12
N VAL A 327 -30.32 0.89 2.26
CA VAL A 327 -30.35 -0.35 3.04
C VAL A 327 -31.75 -0.46 3.66
N LYS A 328 -32.64 -1.25 3.02
CA LYS A 328 -33.94 -1.59 3.61
C LYS A 328 -33.70 -2.26 4.97
N ASP A 329 -34.26 -1.65 6.00
CA ASP A 329 -34.19 -2.09 7.40
C ASP A 329 -34.39 -3.60 7.55
N GLN A 330 -33.37 -4.29 8.07
CA GLN A 330 -33.57 -5.58 8.74
C GLN A 330 -33.68 -5.34 10.25
N PRO A 331 -34.61 -6.01 10.94
CA PRO A 331 -34.92 -5.73 12.33
C PRO A 331 -33.74 -6.13 13.24
N ALA A 332 -33.26 -5.14 14.00
CA ALA A 332 -32.19 -5.29 14.97
C ALA A 332 -32.49 -6.43 15.97
N THR A 333 -31.57 -7.38 16.10
CA THR A 333 -31.58 -8.34 17.22
C THR A 333 -30.38 -8.14 18.13
N SER A 334 -30.69 -8.01 19.42
CA SER A 334 -29.80 -7.81 20.55
C SER A 334 -28.79 -8.96 20.70
N ARG A 335 -27.53 -8.74 20.34
CA ARG A 335 -26.40 -9.65 20.66
C ARG A 335 -25.12 -8.93 21.10
N LYS A 336 -25.27 -7.71 21.63
CA LYS A 336 -24.14 -6.80 21.91
C LYS A 336 -23.23 -7.21 23.08
N GLN A 337 -23.68 -8.10 23.98
CA GLN A 337 -22.99 -8.32 25.26
C GLN A 337 -22.26 -9.67 25.41
N GLN A 338 -22.48 -10.66 24.54
CA GLN A 338 -21.95 -12.04 24.77
C GLN A 338 -20.66 -12.38 24.02
N LEU A 339 -20.20 -11.54 23.09
CA LEU A 339 -19.03 -11.84 22.24
C LEU A 339 -17.71 -11.24 22.74
N ILE A 340 -17.75 -10.41 23.78
CA ILE A 340 -16.57 -9.70 24.30
C ILE A 340 -15.80 -10.53 25.34
N ASP A 341 -16.44 -11.54 25.96
CA ASP A 341 -15.86 -12.28 27.10
C ASP A 341 -15.17 -13.61 26.72
N VAL A 342 -14.95 -13.89 25.43
CA VAL A 342 -14.31 -15.15 24.98
C VAL A 342 -12.96 -14.91 24.23
N LEU A 343 -12.40 -13.71 24.32
CA LEU A 343 -11.06 -13.36 23.77
C LEU A 343 -10.20 -12.58 24.77
#